data_AF-A0A1J5IFR4-F1
#
_entry.id   AF-A0A1J5IFR4-F1
#
_cell.length_a   1.000
_cell.length_b   1.000
_cell.length_c   1.000
_cell.angle_alpha   90.00
_cell.angle_beta   90.00
_cell.angle_gamma   90.00
#
_symmetry.space_group_name_H-M   'P 1'
#
loop_
_entity.id
_entity.type
_entity.pdbx_description
1 polymer ?
#
loop_
_entity_poly.entity_id
_entity_poly.type
_entity_poly.pdbx_seq_one_letter_code
_entity_poly.pdbx_strand_id
1 'polypeptide(L)'
;MASMSIRGLDDQALARLKSQAEREGSSLNSLVLRLLQGISTEIQPGALKKFDDLDSLAGTWSDEEAHAFERNTAAFAEVDPTLWN
;
A
#
# COMPACT_ATOMS: atom_id res chain seq x y z
N MET A 1 22.88 3.15 19.77
CA MET A 1 21.52 3.56 20.19
C MET A 1 21.62 4.98 20.69
N ALA A 2 21.00 5.93 20.01
CA ALA A 2 20.84 7.29 20.52
C ALA A 2 19.49 7.38 21.24
N SER A 3 19.45 7.97 22.43
CA SER A 3 18.22 8.21 23.17
C SER A 3 17.93 9.70 23.23
N MET A 4 16.70 10.09 22.95
CA MET A 4 16.23 11.46 23.15
C MET A 4 15.01 11.47 24.07
N SER A 5 14.87 12.54 24.86
CA SER A 5 13.69 12.78 25.70
C SER A 5 12.98 14.02 25.18
N ILE A 6 11.69 13.88 24.87
CA ILE A 6 10.84 15.00 24.45
C ILE A 6 10.23 15.62 25.71
N ARG A 7 10.56 16.87 26.00
CA ARG A 7 9.99 17.65 27.11
C ARG A 7 8.85 18.53 26.62
N GLY A 8 7.89 18.84 27.50
CA GLY A 8 6.77 19.72 27.18
C GLY A 8 5.63 19.05 26.40
N LEU A 9 5.61 17.72 26.33
CA LEU A 9 4.46 16.98 25.81
C LEU A 9 3.35 16.99 26.87
N ASP A 10 2.22 17.61 26.54
CA ASP A 10 1.04 17.57 27.41
C ASP A 10 0.38 16.18 27.41
N ASP A 11 -0.41 15.91 28.46
CA ASP A 11 -1.05 14.61 28.65
C ASP A 11 -2.06 14.28 27.53
N GLN A 12 -2.66 15.31 26.92
CA GLN A 12 -3.62 15.13 25.84
C GLN A 12 -2.93 14.66 24.56
N ALA A 13 -1.78 15.25 24.23
CA ALA A 13 -0.93 14.88 23.12
C ALA A 13 -0.36 13.47 23.31
N LEU A 14 0.06 13.13 24.53
CA LEU A 14 0.50 11.77 24.85
C LEU A 14 -0.62 10.74 24.68
N ALA A 15 -1.84 11.05 25.16
CA ALA A 15 -3.00 10.17 25.00
C ALA A 15 -3.35 9.96 23.52
N ARG A 16 -3.33 11.03 22.71
CA ARG A 16 -3.55 10.96 21.26
C ARG A 16 -2.53 10.07 20.56
N LEU A 17 -1.25 10.23 20.89
CA LEU A 17 -0.18 9.41 20.31
C LEU A 17 -0.31 7.93 20.68
N LYS A 18 -0.66 7.62 21.93
CA LYS A 18 -0.91 6.23 22.36
C LYS A 18 -2.09 5.60 21.62
N SER A 19 -3.22 6.32 21.54
CA SER A 19 -4.40 5.84 20.83
C SER A 19 -4.12 5.61 19.34
N GLN A 20 -3.33 6.49 18.70
CA GLN A 20 -2.92 6.30 17.31
C GLN A 20 -2.03 5.05 17.15
N ALA A 21 -1.07 4.85 18.06
CA ALA A 21 -0.19 3.69 18.02
C ALA A 21 -0.97 2.37 18.17
N GLU A 22 -1.94 2.33 19.10
CA GLU A 22 -2.84 1.19 19.29
C GLU A 22 -3.69 0.90 18.05
N ARG A 23 -4.28 1.93 17.43
CA ARG A 23 -5.07 1.79 16.20
C ARG A 23 -4.26 1.23 15.03
N GLU A 24 -2.97 1.55 14.96
CA GLU A 24 -2.06 1.08 13.92
C GLU A 24 -1.37 -0.25 14.27
N GLY A 25 -1.62 -0.81 15.46
CA GLY A 25 -0.93 -2.01 15.94
C GLY A 25 0.59 -1.83 16.09
N SER A 26 1.06 -0.60 16.33
CA SER A 26 2.48 -0.27 16.43
C SER A 26 2.85 0.24 17.83
N SER A 27 4.13 0.19 18.18
CA SER A 27 4.60 0.78 19.44
C SER A 27 4.62 2.32 19.35
N LEU A 28 4.46 2.99 20.49
CA LEU A 28 4.58 4.44 20.57
C LEU A 28 5.94 4.93 20.01
N ASN A 29 7.03 4.23 20.31
CA ASN A 29 8.35 4.58 19.80
C ASN A 29 8.43 4.44 18.27
N SER A 30 7.91 3.35 17.70
CA SER A 30 7.88 3.17 16.24
C SER A 30 7.03 4.23 15.53
N LEU A 31 5.92 4.66 16.14
CA LEU A 31 5.10 5.75 15.61
C LEU A 31 5.87 7.08 15.65
N VAL A 32 6.49 7.42 16.78
CA VAL A 32 7.28 8.66 16.93
C VAL A 32 8.46 8.67 15.94
N LEU A 33 9.16 7.55 15.77
CA LEU A 33 10.24 7.44 14.80
C LEU A 33 9.75 7.67 13.37
N ARG A 34 8.60 7.09 12.99
CA ARG A 34 8.01 7.29 11.66
C ARG A 34 7.67 8.75 11.40
N LEU A 35 7.06 9.41 12.38
CA LEU A 35 6.72 10.83 12.32
C LEU A 35 7.97 11.71 12.20
N LEU A 36 9.01 11.44 13.00
CA LEU A 36 10.28 12.18 12.96
C LEU A 36 11.05 11.99 11.66
N GLN A 37 10.96 10.81 11.05
CA GLN A 37 11.59 10.51 9.77
C GLN A 37 10.86 11.16 8.59
N GLY A 38 9.73 11.85 8.82
CA GLY A 38 8.95 12.50 7.78
C GLY A 38 8.37 11.51 6.78
N ILE A 39 8.32 10.22 7.13
CA ILE A 39 7.74 9.17 6.30
C ILE A 39 6.23 9.37 6.42
N SER A 40 5.70 10.22 5.55
CA SER A 40 4.33 10.09 5.05
C SER A 40 4.07 8.61 4.79
N THR A 41 2.85 8.14 4.91
CA THR A 41 2.44 6.76 4.62
C THR A 41 2.67 6.35 3.14
N GLU A 42 3.65 6.92 2.46
CA GLU A 42 4.37 6.33 1.36
C GLU A 42 4.89 4.97 1.84
N ILE A 43 4.14 3.95 1.44
CA ILE A 43 4.52 2.56 1.42
C ILE A 43 6.02 2.50 1.17
N GLN A 44 6.79 2.13 2.21
CA GLN A 44 8.23 1.93 2.09
C GLN A 44 8.47 1.08 0.83
N PRO A 45 9.35 1.49 -0.10
CA PRO A 45 9.71 0.67 -1.26
C PRO A 45 10.38 -0.61 -0.73
N GLY A 46 9.58 -1.66 -0.50
CA GLY A 46 9.98 -2.88 0.21
C GLY A 46 8.96 -3.39 1.25
N ALA A 47 7.95 -2.61 1.63
CA ALA A 47 6.85 -3.06 2.49
C ALA A 47 5.78 -3.87 1.75
N LEU A 48 5.78 -3.86 0.41
CA LEU A 48 4.99 -4.79 -0.39
C LEU A 48 5.68 -6.15 -0.36
N LYS A 49 5.36 -6.93 0.68
CA LYS A 49 5.71 -8.34 0.70
C LYS A 49 4.93 -9.02 -0.42
N LYS A 50 5.65 -9.59 -1.39
CA LYS A 50 5.06 -10.46 -2.41
C LYS A 50 4.60 -11.75 -1.72
N PHE A 51 3.34 -12.12 -1.95
CA PHE A 51 2.73 -13.34 -1.47
C PHE A 51 2.24 -14.12 -2.69
N ASP A 52 2.65 -15.37 -2.81
CA ASP A 52 2.36 -16.26 -3.94
C ASP A 52 1.52 -17.49 -3.50
N ASP A 53 1.10 -17.53 -2.23
CA ASP A 53 0.38 -18.66 -1.62
C ASP A 53 -1.02 -18.87 -2.18
N LEU A 54 -1.61 -17.84 -2.77
CA LEU A 54 -2.91 -17.88 -3.42
C LEU A 54 -2.84 -17.93 -4.96
N ASP A 55 -1.65 -17.94 -5.55
CA ASP A 55 -1.47 -17.94 -7.01
C ASP A 55 -2.15 -19.16 -7.65
N SER A 56 -2.12 -20.31 -6.95
CA SER A 56 -2.78 -21.54 -7.39
C SER A 56 -4.32 -21.46 -7.45
N LEU A 57 -4.93 -20.49 -6.77
CA LEU A 57 -6.38 -20.26 -6.81
C LEU A 57 -6.76 -19.32 -7.96
N ALA A 58 -5.81 -18.56 -8.49
CA ALA A 58 -6.03 -17.80 -9.70
C ALA A 58 -6.01 -18.76 -10.89
N GLY A 59 -7.16 -18.92 -11.55
CA GLY A 59 -7.22 -19.65 -12.82
C GLY A 59 -6.27 -19.01 -13.83
N THR A 60 -5.45 -19.82 -14.47
CA THR A 60 -4.59 -19.39 -15.58
C THR A 60 -5.25 -19.74 -16.91
N TRP A 61 -4.90 -19.01 -17.97
CA TRP A 61 -5.34 -19.32 -19.32
C TRP A 61 -4.30 -20.19 -20.02
N SER A 62 -4.75 -21.12 -20.85
CA SER A 62 -3.89 -21.73 -21.85
C SER A 62 -3.52 -20.70 -22.92
N ASP A 63 -2.46 -20.98 -23.69
CA ASP A 63 -2.06 -20.12 -24.81
C ASP A 63 -3.18 -20.00 -25.85
N GLU A 64 -3.96 -21.07 -26.07
CA GLU A 64 -5.11 -21.03 -26.97
C GLU A 64 -6.24 -20.14 -26.45
N GLU A 65 -6.53 -20.19 -25.15
CA GLU A 65 -7.55 -19.35 -24.50
C GLU A 65 -7.15 -17.87 -24.55
N ALA A 66 -5.89 -17.57 -24.27
CA ALA A 66 -5.34 -16.22 -24.37
C ALA A 66 -5.45 -15.69 -25.81
N HIS A 67 -5.02 -16.45 -26.80
CA HIS A 67 -5.12 -16.02 -28.20
C HIS A 67 -6.58 -15.89 -28.68
N ALA A 68 -7.49 -16.74 -28.21
CA ALA A 68 -8.90 -16.60 -28.52
C ALA A 68 -9.48 -15.30 -27.95
N PHE A 69 -9.14 -14.97 -26.70
CA PHE A 69 -9.56 -13.73 -26.07
C PHE A 69 -9.01 -12.49 -26.79
N GLU A 70 -7.72 -12.47 -27.10
CA GLU A 70 -7.07 -11.36 -27.81
C GLU A 70 -7.73 -11.10 -29.17
N ARG A 71 -7.95 -12.15 -29.96
CA ARG A 71 -8.65 -12.03 -31.25
C ARG A 71 -10.06 -11.47 -31.09
N ASN A 72 -10.80 -11.95 -30.09
CA ASN A 72 -12.20 -11.55 -29.87
C ASN A 72 -12.34 -10.14 -29.30
N THR A 73 -11.31 -9.62 -28.64
CA THR A 73 -11.32 -8.30 -28.01
C THR A 73 -10.56 -7.23 -28.79
N ALA A 74 -9.91 -7.59 -29.91
CA ALA A 74 -9.12 -6.68 -30.73
C ALA A 74 -9.88 -5.40 -31.15
N ALA A 75 -11.19 -5.50 -31.40
CA ALA A 75 -12.03 -4.36 -31.78
C ALA A 75 -12.14 -3.29 -30.67
N PHE A 76 -11.95 -3.65 -29.40
CA PHE A 76 -12.00 -2.70 -28.28
C PHE A 76 -10.67 -1.94 -28.07
N ALA A 77 -9.60 -2.34 -28.76
CA ALA A 77 -8.32 -1.65 -28.68
C ALA A 77 -8.25 -0.42 -29.60
N GLU A 78 -9.17 -0.29 -30.55
CA GLU A 78 -9.25 0.87 -31.43
C GLU A 78 -9.88 2.05 -30.68
N VAL A 79 -9.14 3.16 -30.60
CA VAL A 79 -9.65 4.40 -30.00
C VAL A 79 -10.56 5.07 -31.01
N ASP A 80 -11.85 5.13 -30.72
CA ASP A 80 -12.80 5.93 -31.50
C ASP A 80 -12.60 7.43 -31.19
N PRO A 81 -12.06 8.24 -32.13
CA PRO A 81 -11.81 9.65 -31.90
C PRO A 81 -13.09 10.48 -31.72
N THR A 82 -14.24 9.95 -32.17
CA THR A 82 -15.53 10.63 -32.06
C THR A 82 -16.11 10.58 -30.66
N LEU A 83 -15.66 9.64 -29.81
CA LEU A 83 -16.04 9.55 -28.39
C LEU A 83 -15.26 10.51 -27.47
N TRP A 84 -14.22 11.17 -27.98
CA TRP A 84 -13.30 12.03 -27.21
C TRP A 84 -13.34 13.53 -27.61
N ASN A 85 -14.26 13.93 -28.49
CA ASN A 85 -14.54 15.33 -28.85
C ASN A 85 -15.90 15.78 -28.29
#